data_AF-A0AAW8Q6U6-F1
#
_entry.id   AF-A0AAW8Q6U6-F1
#
_cell.length_a   1.000
_cell.length_b   1.000
_cell.length_c   1.000
_cell.angle_alpha   90.00
_cell.angle_beta   90.00
_cell.angle_gamma   90.00
#
_symmetry.space_group_name_H-M   'P 1'
#
loop_
_entity.id
_entity.type
_entity.pdbx_description
1 polymer ?
#
loop_
_entity_poly.entity_id
_entity_poly.type
_entity_poly.pdbx_seq_one_letter_code
_entity_poly.pdbx_strand_id
1 'polypeptide(L)'
;MKNSLDKTERSLFEEVDAEIRENTGKDIVTYKKETVAQIVLSYLKDSGYSRVEIVGMVNGFVEHFKSALMEGSTIVITKHGRLVPRIKKGGRPVRDLSRNRQIEMKTTATATFSKTKKAMGGKVTSRGLTQSFMEQFEGDRNKQILAGYIASTFFACIARTKNENIRMEVRGLGVFRSKRINARTGRNPKTGEKTDIKEAVYPRFRISKPFRDELAEALSKIDPE
;
A
#
# COMPACT_ATOMS: atom_id res chain seq x y z
N MET A 1 -15.86 16.12 20.29
CA MET A 1 -15.65 16.96 19.09
C MET A 1 -14.82 16.24 17.99
N LYS A 2 -15.05 14.95 17.69
CA LYS A 2 -14.32 14.20 16.62
C LYS A 2 -15.13 13.99 15.32
N ASN A 3 -16.38 14.48 15.25
CA ASN A 3 -17.32 14.15 14.16
C ASN A 3 -17.37 15.17 13.01
N SER A 4 -16.77 16.36 13.15
CA SER A 4 -16.92 17.41 12.13
C SER A 4 -15.93 17.27 10.97
N LEU A 5 -14.70 16.80 11.21
CA LEU A 5 -13.67 16.62 10.18
C LEU A 5 -13.90 15.38 9.31
N ASP A 6 -14.50 14.30 9.83
CA ASP A 6 -14.76 13.04 9.10
C ASP A 6 -15.86 13.20 8.02
N LYS A 7 -16.76 14.19 8.16
CA LYS A 7 -17.76 14.50 7.11
C LYS A 7 -17.14 15.25 5.92
N THR A 8 -16.26 16.21 6.18
CA THR A 8 -15.57 16.99 5.15
C THR A 8 -14.60 16.13 4.35
N GLU A 9 -13.85 15.24 5.01
CA GLU A 9 -12.95 14.31 4.30
C GLU A 9 -13.72 13.33 3.40
N ARG A 10 -14.87 12.81 3.87
CA ARG A 10 -15.69 11.90 3.05
C ARG A 10 -16.26 12.59 1.82
N SER A 11 -16.77 13.82 1.96
CA SER A 11 -17.26 14.63 0.84
C SER A 11 -16.19 14.82 -0.24
N LEU A 12 -14.98 15.19 0.15
CA LEU A 12 -13.88 15.43 -0.78
C LEU A 12 -13.48 14.18 -1.56
N PHE A 13 -13.41 13.03 -0.91
CA PHE A 13 -13.12 11.79 -1.62
C PHE A 13 -14.28 11.36 -2.54
N GLU A 14 -15.53 11.63 -2.18
CA GLU A 14 -16.68 11.33 -3.03
C GLU A 14 -16.70 12.21 -4.28
N GLU A 15 -16.38 13.49 -4.15
CA GLU A 15 -16.20 14.44 -5.26
C GLU A 15 -15.08 13.97 -6.21
N VAL A 16 -13.91 13.63 -5.66
CA VAL A 16 -12.78 13.13 -6.45
C VAL A 16 -13.11 11.78 -7.11
N ASP A 17 -13.84 10.90 -6.42
CA ASP A 17 -14.28 9.64 -7.00
C ASP A 17 -15.24 9.86 -8.17
N ALA A 18 -16.18 10.81 -8.05
CA ALA A 18 -17.09 11.18 -9.13
C ALA A 18 -16.34 11.75 -10.34
N GLU A 19 -15.42 12.68 -10.10
CA GLU A 19 -14.57 13.27 -11.14
C GLU A 19 -13.74 12.21 -11.88
N ILE A 20 -13.17 11.23 -11.16
CA ILE A 20 -12.42 10.13 -11.79
C ILE A 20 -13.33 9.24 -12.64
N ARG A 21 -14.55 8.95 -12.17
CA ARG A 21 -15.50 8.12 -12.95
C ARG A 21 -15.93 8.83 -14.23
N GLU A 22 -16.26 10.12 -14.13
CA GLU A 22 -16.62 10.95 -15.29
C GLU A 22 -15.48 11.00 -16.31
N ASN A 23 -14.26 11.31 -15.86
CA ASN A 23 -13.09 11.43 -16.74
C ASN A 23 -12.66 10.10 -17.38
N THR A 24 -12.87 8.97 -16.71
CA THR A 24 -12.43 7.67 -17.24
C THR A 24 -13.52 6.85 -17.91
N GLY A 25 -14.80 7.18 -17.69
CA GLY A 25 -15.95 6.39 -18.12
C GLY A 25 -16.01 5.00 -17.48
N LYS A 26 -15.29 4.76 -16.37
CA LYS A 26 -15.18 3.45 -15.72
C LYS A 26 -15.78 3.51 -14.33
N ASP A 27 -16.44 2.42 -13.92
CA ASP A 27 -16.97 2.26 -12.56
C ASP A 27 -15.84 2.15 -11.51
N ILE A 28 -14.70 1.56 -11.91
CA ILE A 28 -13.53 1.41 -11.04
C ILE A 28 -12.73 2.71 -10.95
N VAL A 29 -12.73 3.31 -9.76
CA VAL A 29 -11.89 4.45 -9.39
C VAL A 29 -10.45 3.97 -9.18
N THR A 30 -9.49 4.61 -9.85
CA THR A 30 -8.06 4.32 -9.70
C THR A 30 -7.32 5.53 -9.14
N TYR A 31 -6.93 5.48 -7.87
CA TYR A 31 -6.07 6.49 -7.27
C TYR A 31 -4.63 6.34 -7.76
N LYS A 32 -4.05 7.44 -8.23
CA LYS A 32 -2.65 7.54 -8.60
C LYS A 32 -1.93 8.52 -7.68
N LYS A 33 -0.63 8.72 -7.88
CA LYS A 33 0.16 9.71 -7.12
C LYS A 33 -0.38 11.12 -7.32
N GLU A 34 -0.84 11.42 -8.53
CA GLU A 34 -1.44 12.69 -8.91
C GLU A 34 -2.78 12.92 -8.20
N THR A 35 -3.56 11.85 -7.98
CA THR A 35 -4.81 11.93 -7.22
C THR A 35 -4.54 12.26 -5.75
N VAL A 36 -3.53 11.64 -5.14
CA VAL A 36 -3.11 11.98 -3.76
C VAL A 36 -2.71 13.46 -3.69
N ALA A 37 -1.91 13.94 -4.65
CA ALA A 37 -1.50 15.34 -4.70
C ALA A 37 -2.70 16.29 -4.88
N GLN A 38 -3.68 15.94 -5.71
CA GLN A 38 -4.90 16.73 -5.91
C GLN A 38 -5.74 16.82 -4.64
N ILE A 39 -5.88 15.70 -3.92
CA ILE A 39 -6.61 15.67 -2.63
C ILE A 39 -5.89 16.56 -1.61
N VAL A 40 -4.56 16.45 -1.49
CA VAL A 40 -3.77 17.30 -0.58
C VAL A 40 -3.88 18.79 -0.95
N LEU A 41 -3.78 19.13 -2.24
CA LEU A 41 -3.96 20.51 -2.73
C LEU A 41 -5.35 21.05 -2.36
N SER A 42 -6.37 20.20 -2.40
CA SER A 42 -7.75 20.58 -2.05
C SER A 42 -7.91 20.88 -0.55
N TYR A 43 -7.12 20.23 0.32
CA TYR A 43 -7.05 20.56 1.75
C TYR A 43 -6.22 21.83 2.02
N LEU A 44 -5.23 22.12 1.17
CA LEU A 44 -4.23 23.17 1.40
C LEU A 44 -4.35 24.34 0.41
N LYS A 45 -5.58 24.68 -0.04
CA LYS A 45 -5.83 25.70 -1.07
C LYS A 45 -5.11 27.04 -0.81
N ASP A 46 -4.96 27.43 0.45
CA ASP A 46 -4.37 28.73 0.85
C ASP A 46 -2.89 28.66 1.27
N SER A 47 -2.26 27.48 1.12
CA SER A 47 -0.90 27.24 1.61
C SER A 47 0.22 27.78 0.69
N GLY A 48 -0.12 28.14 -0.55
CA GLY A 48 0.85 28.59 -1.56
C GLY A 48 1.69 27.49 -2.21
N TYR A 49 1.48 26.21 -1.88
CA TYR A 49 2.22 25.11 -2.50
C TYR A 49 1.82 24.85 -3.94
N SER A 50 2.81 24.70 -4.81
CA SER A 50 2.59 24.31 -6.20
C SER A 50 2.25 22.83 -6.32
N ARG A 51 1.48 22.46 -7.35
CA ARG A 51 1.20 21.05 -7.68
C ARG A 51 2.48 20.23 -7.86
N VAL A 52 3.53 20.83 -8.43
CA VAL A 52 4.82 20.17 -8.69
C VAL A 52 5.51 19.78 -7.39
N GLU A 53 5.54 20.69 -6.41
CA GLU A 53 6.13 20.42 -5.09
C GLU A 53 5.39 19.32 -4.35
N ILE A 54 4.05 19.34 -4.34
CA ILE A 54 3.24 18.31 -3.69
C ILE A 54 3.49 16.95 -4.34
N VAL A 55 3.50 16.87 -5.68
CA VAL A 55 3.81 15.62 -6.40
C VAL A 55 5.22 15.14 -6.08
N GLY A 56 6.20 16.04 -5.98
CA GLY A 56 7.56 15.73 -5.55
C GLY A 56 7.60 15.10 -4.16
N MET A 57 6.89 15.69 -3.20
CA MET A 57 6.83 15.16 -1.83
C MET A 57 6.02 13.86 -1.72
N VAL A 58 4.99 13.67 -2.55
CA VAL A 58 4.30 12.36 -2.69
C VAL A 58 5.27 11.28 -3.19
N ASN A 59 6.11 11.60 -4.18
CA ASN A 59 7.15 10.67 -4.63
C ASN A 59 8.16 10.36 -3.52
N GLY A 60 8.60 11.38 -2.78
CA GLY A 60 9.47 11.20 -1.61
C GLY A 60 8.85 10.27 -0.56
N PHE A 61 7.55 10.43 -0.28
CA PHE A 61 6.85 9.53 0.64
C PHE A 61 6.75 8.10 0.11
N VAL A 62 6.54 7.91 -1.20
CA VAL A 62 6.53 6.58 -1.83
C VAL A 62 7.89 5.90 -1.69
N GLU A 63 8.99 6.62 -1.90
CA GLU A 63 10.33 6.07 -1.69
C GLU A 63 10.59 5.77 -0.22
N HIS A 64 10.18 6.63 0.71
CA HIS A 64 10.26 6.34 2.15
C HIS A 64 9.48 5.08 2.55
N PHE A 65 8.28 4.91 1.98
CA PHE A 65 7.47 3.70 2.15
C PHE A 65 8.16 2.45 1.58
N LYS A 66 8.84 2.56 0.43
CA LYS A 66 9.64 1.48 -0.14
C LYS A 66 10.83 1.15 0.76
N SER A 67 11.56 2.14 1.25
CA SER A 67 12.72 1.97 2.15
C SER A 67 12.34 1.16 3.39
N ALA A 68 11.23 1.51 4.05
CA ALA A 68 10.74 0.75 5.20
C ALA A 68 10.49 -0.74 4.86
N LEU A 69 9.96 -1.05 3.67
CA LEU A 69 9.80 -2.44 3.23
C LEU A 69 11.13 -3.12 2.89
N MET A 70 12.07 -2.38 2.30
CA MET A 70 13.41 -2.87 1.94
C MET A 70 14.26 -3.18 3.17
N GLU A 71 14.08 -2.44 4.26
CA GLU A 71 14.64 -2.71 5.59
C GLU A 71 13.99 -3.94 6.27
N GLY A 72 13.05 -4.62 5.60
CA GLY A 72 12.35 -5.78 6.13
C GLY A 72 11.25 -5.43 7.13
N SER A 73 10.95 -4.15 7.35
CA SER A 73 9.95 -3.73 8.32
C SER A 73 8.54 -4.08 7.87
N THR A 74 7.70 -4.47 8.83
CA THR A 74 6.26 -4.65 8.61
C THR A 74 5.52 -3.34 8.80
N ILE A 75 4.85 -2.89 7.74
CA ILE A 75 4.03 -1.68 7.77
C ILE A 75 2.61 -2.05 8.23
N VAL A 76 2.20 -1.48 9.37
CA VAL A 76 0.87 -1.68 9.95
C VAL A 76 -0.05 -0.53 9.57
N ILE A 77 -0.98 -0.83 8.67
CA ILE A 77 -2.02 0.09 8.22
C ILE A 77 -3.26 -0.16 9.05
N THR A 78 -3.61 0.82 9.88
CA THR A 78 -4.73 0.74 10.83
C THR A 78 -6.02 0.38 10.11
N LYS A 79 -6.77 -0.61 10.63
CA LYS A 79 -8.03 -1.14 10.05
C LYS A 79 -7.92 -1.74 8.63
N HIS A 80 -6.74 -1.78 8.02
CA HIS A 80 -6.51 -2.33 6.67
C HIS A 80 -5.60 -3.56 6.68
N GLY A 81 -4.62 -3.65 7.59
CA GLY A 81 -3.83 -4.86 7.80
C GLY A 81 -2.34 -4.60 7.94
N ARG A 82 -1.54 -5.67 7.92
CA ARG A 82 -0.09 -5.63 8.04
C ARG A 82 0.54 -6.03 6.72
N LEU A 83 1.24 -5.11 6.06
CA LEU A 83 1.98 -5.38 4.85
C LEU A 83 3.37 -5.92 5.25
N VAL A 84 3.60 -7.21 4.98
CA VAL A 84 4.80 -7.91 5.41
C VAL A 84 5.67 -8.22 4.19
N PRO A 85 6.91 -7.70 4.12
CA PRO A 85 7.90 -8.13 3.14
C PRO A 85 8.43 -9.52 3.50
N ARG A 86 8.61 -10.38 2.50
CA ARG A 86 9.14 -11.74 2.62
C ARG A 86 10.02 -12.06 1.44
N ILE A 87 11.20 -12.58 1.72
CA ILE A 87 12.04 -13.21 0.70
C ILE A 87 11.48 -14.59 0.36
N LYS A 88 11.61 -14.98 -0.91
CA LYS A 88 11.37 -16.32 -1.42
C LYS A 88 12.67 -16.79 -2.05
N LYS A 89 13.34 -17.73 -1.37
CA LYS A 89 14.56 -18.35 -1.86
C LYS A 89 14.31 -19.02 -3.22
N GLY A 90 15.28 -18.90 -4.11
CA GLY A 90 15.27 -19.52 -5.42
C GLY A 90 15.52 -21.04 -5.38
N GLY A 91 15.84 -21.61 -6.54
CA GLY A 91 16.25 -23.02 -6.68
C GLY A 91 15.09 -24.01 -6.89
N ARG A 92 13.84 -23.59 -6.70
CA ARG A 92 12.70 -24.44 -7.04
C ARG A 92 12.59 -24.59 -8.56
N PRO A 93 12.45 -25.81 -9.11
CA PRO A 93 12.23 -25.99 -10.54
C PRO A 93 10.87 -25.41 -10.95
N VAL A 94 10.88 -24.59 -11.99
CA VAL A 94 9.70 -23.99 -12.63
C VAL A 94 9.81 -24.15 -14.14
N ARG A 95 8.67 -24.15 -14.83
CA ARG A 95 8.63 -24.30 -16.29
C ARG A 95 8.54 -22.93 -16.96
N ASP A 96 9.43 -22.66 -17.90
CA ASP A 96 9.24 -21.57 -18.86
C ASP A 96 8.13 -21.99 -19.83
N LEU A 97 6.93 -21.43 -19.68
CA LEU A 97 5.78 -21.76 -20.55
C LEU A 97 6.05 -21.41 -22.01
N SER A 98 6.90 -20.42 -22.30
CA SER A 98 7.16 -19.96 -23.66
C SER A 98 8.15 -20.86 -24.41
N ARG A 99 9.16 -21.37 -23.71
CA ARG A 99 10.23 -22.22 -24.28
C ARG A 99 10.10 -23.69 -23.93
N ASN A 100 9.06 -24.05 -23.20
CA ASN A 100 8.78 -25.39 -22.73
C ASN A 100 9.98 -26.09 -22.04
N ARG A 101 10.79 -25.33 -21.29
CA ARG A 101 11.98 -25.85 -20.61
C ARG A 101 11.90 -25.65 -19.11
N GLN A 102 12.55 -26.53 -18.36
CA GLN A 102 12.73 -26.37 -16.93
C GLN A 102 13.79 -25.29 -16.68
N ILE A 103 13.47 -24.34 -15.80
CA ILE A 103 14.37 -23.32 -15.30
C ILE A 103 14.29 -23.30 -13.78
N GLU A 104 15.33 -22.82 -13.12
CA GLU A 104 15.25 -22.58 -11.68
C GLU A 104 14.59 -21.24 -11.40
N MET A 105 13.73 -21.23 -10.38
CA MET A 105 13.14 -20.02 -9.87
C MET A 105 14.26 -19.17 -9.27
N LYS A 106 14.43 -17.94 -9.78
CA LYS A 106 15.32 -16.96 -9.16
C LYS A 106 14.77 -16.55 -7.79
N THR A 107 15.67 -16.20 -6.88
CA THR A 107 15.31 -15.55 -5.61
C THR A 107 14.49 -14.30 -5.90
N THR A 108 13.37 -14.14 -5.20
CA THR A 108 12.44 -13.02 -5.39
C THR A 108 11.90 -12.59 -4.03
N ALA A 109 11.33 -11.39 -3.94
CA ALA A 109 10.58 -10.98 -2.76
C ALA A 109 9.08 -10.90 -3.03
N THR A 110 8.30 -10.84 -1.94
CA THR A 110 6.88 -10.51 -1.96
C THR A 110 6.55 -9.59 -0.79
N ALA A 111 5.69 -8.62 -1.02
CA ALA A 111 5.05 -7.85 0.06
C ALA A 111 3.56 -8.22 0.08
N THR A 112 3.07 -8.76 1.19
CA THR A 112 1.69 -9.28 1.28
C THR A 112 1.01 -8.87 2.57
N PHE A 113 -0.30 -8.64 2.51
CA PHE A 113 -1.09 -8.45 3.71
C PHE A 113 -1.21 -9.77 4.47
N SER A 114 -0.68 -9.82 5.69
CA SER A 114 -0.69 -11.02 6.52
C SER A 114 -1.34 -10.77 7.87
N LYS A 115 -2.02 -11.80 8.38
CA LYS A 115 -2.49 -11.84 9.77
C LYS A 115 -1.36 -12.23 10.74
N THR A 116 -0.32 -12.88 10.24
CA THR A 116 0.79 -13.43 11.02
C THR A 116 1.81 -12.36 11.38
N LYS A 117 2.33 -12.41 12.61
CA LYS A 117 3.30 -11.43 13.15
C LYS A 117 4.75 -11.62 12.64
N LYS A 118 5.08 -12.74 11.99
CA LYS A 118 6.46 -13.10 11.63
C LYS A 118 6.95 -12.26 10.44
N ALA A 119 7.76 -11.25 10.74
CA ALA A 119 8.47 -10.36 9.81
C ALA A 119 9.98 -10.51 10.00
N MET A 120 10.77 -10.08 9.01
CA MET A 120 12.24 -10.14 9.09
C MET A 120 12.82 -8.91 9.83
N GLY A 121 12.20 -7.74 9.67
CA GLY A 121 12.58 -6.52 10.39
C GLY A 121 11.57 -6.07 11.45
N GLY A 122 11.71 -4.81 11.85
CA GLY A 122 10.87 -4.17 12.87
C GLY A 122 9.41 -4.00 12.45
N LYS A 123 8.60 -3.50 13.39
CA LYS A 123 7.19 -3.15 13.13
C LYS A 123 7.07 -1.63 13.08
N VAL A 124 6.67 -1.10 11.93
CA VAL A 124 6.40 0.33 11.75
C VAL A 124 4.90 0.52 11.57
N THR A 125 4.31 1.42 12.36
CA THR A 125 2.89 1.77 12.19
C THR A 125 2.73 2.87 11.14
N SER A 126 1.55 3.01 10.54
CA SER A 126 1.23 4.16 9.67
C SER A 126 1.60 5.51 10.30
N ARG A 127 1.32 5.68 11.60
CA ARG A 127 1.74 6.87 12.38
C ARG A 127 3.25 6.97 12.50
N GLY A 128 3.94 5.89 12.85
CA GLY A 128 5.40 5.88 12.95
C GLY A 128 6.09 6.18 11.61
N LEU A 129 5.57 5.63 10.51
CA LEU A 129 6.09 5.92 9.17
C LEU A 129 5.87 7.39 8.79
N THR A 130 4.69 7.93 9.12
CA THR A 130 4.39 9.36 8.92
C THR A 130 5.37 10.24 9.70
N GLN A 131 5.60 9.92 10.97
CA GLN A 131 6.52 10.65 11.82
C GLN A 131 7.96 10.61 11.28
N SER A 132 8.47 9.41 10.97
CA SER A 132 9.82 9.26 10.38
C SER A 132 9.99 9.96 9.03
N PHE A 133 8.90 10.16 8.27
CA PHE A 133 8.95 10.94 7.04
C PHE A 133 8.99 12.45 7.32
N MET A 134 8.24 12.92 8.31
CA MET A 134 8.27 14.33 8.72
C MET A 134 9.66 14.72 9.27
N GLU A 135 10.32 13.82 10.00
CA GLU A 135 11.68 14.02 10.54
C GLU A 135 12.73 14.26 9.44
N GLN A 136 12.50 13.84 8.18
CA GLN A 136 13.40 14.16 7.06
C GLN A 136 13.42 15.65 6.69
N PHE A 137 12.44 16.42 7.17
CA PHE A 137 12.30 17.86 6.93
C PHE A 137 12.51 18.66 8.22
N GLU A 138 13.33 18.16 9.13
CA GLU A 138 13.81 18.94 10.28
C GLU A 138 14.37 20.29 9.83
N GLY A 139 13.85 21.37 10.40
CA GLY A 139 14.20 22.75 10.04
C GLY A 139 13.18 23.49 9.16
N ASP A 140 12.24 22.79 8.50
CA ASP A 140 11.17 23.42 7.72
C ASP A 140 9.79 22.95 8.20
N ARG A 141 9.21 23.73 9.11
CA ARG A 141 7.90 23.41 9.74
C ARG A 141 6.79 23.27 8.70
N ASN A 142 6.81 24.06 7.63
CA ASN A 142 5.77 24.02 6.62
C ASN A 142 5.86 22.70 5.82
N LYS A 143 7.07 22.28 5.44
CA LYS A 143 7.29 20.98 4.79
C LYS A 143 6.94 19.80 5.69
N GLN A 144 7.20 19.88 7.00
CA GLN A 144 6.78 18.84 7.95
C GLN A 144 5.25 18.69 7.97
N ILE A 145 4.52 19.81 8.02
CA ILE A 145 3.06 19.80 7.99
C ILE A 145 2.56 19.18 6.67
N LEU A 146 3.12 19.60 5.53
CA LEU A 146 2.79 19.05 4.23
C LEU A 146 3.08 17.54 4.14
N ALA A 147 4.23 17.09 4.64
CA ALA A 147 4.62 15.69 4.71
C ALA A 147 3.60 14.86 5.53
N GLY A 148 3.14 15.41 6.66
CA GLY A 148 2.09 14.81 7.47
C GLY A 148 0.76 14.65 6.73
N TYR A 149 0.32 15.69 6.00
CA TYR A 149 -0.89 15.63 5.16
C TYR A 149 -0.76 14.62 4.02
N ILE A 150 0.39 14.58 3.34
CA ILE A 150 0.65 13.63 2.25
C ILE A 150 0.61 12.20 2.76
N ALA A 151 1.34 11.89 3.84
CA ALA A 151 1.36 10.54 4.40
C ALA A 151 -0.04 10.11 4.86
N SER A 152 -0.77 10.99 5.54
CA SER A 152 -2.14 10.74 6.01
C SER A 152 -3.08 10.47 4.83
N THR A 153 -3.04 11.31 3.80
CA THR A 153 -3.85 11.17 2.59
C THR A 153 -3.51 9.90 1.83
N PHE A 154 -2.22 9.56 1.72
CA PHE A 154 -1.78 8.34 1.06
C PHE A 154 -2.32 7.09 1.77
N PHE A 155 -2.23 7.03 3.10
CA PHE A 155 -2.82 5.93 3.87
C PHE A 155 -4.35 5.89 3.80
N ALA A 156 -5.02 7.05 3.76
CA ALA A 156 -6.47 7.13 3.55
C ALA A 156 -6.86 6.57 2.17
N CYS A 157 -6.13 6.91 1.12
CA CYS A 157 -6.30 6.34 -0.22
C CYS A 157 -6.16 4.81 -0.21
N ILE A 158 -5.13 4.28 0.46
CA ILE A 158 -4.96 2.82 0.63
C ILE A 158 -6.17 2.23 1.37
N ALA A 159 -6.63 2.85 2.46
CA ALA A 159 -7.74 2.35 3.26
C ALA A 159 -9.03 2.21 2.44
N ARG A 160 -9.31 3.17 1.54
CA ARG A 160 -10.46 3.16 0.62
C ARG A 160 -10.44 2.01 -0.39
N THR A 161 -9.26 1.46 -0.72
CA THR A 161 -9.15 0.28 -1.62
C THR A 161 -9.76 -1.00 -1.05
N LYS A 162 -10.27 -0.97 0.18
CA LYS A 162 -11.12 -2.03 0.74
C LYS A 162 -12.45 -2.16 -0.03
N ASN A 163 -12.92 -1.08 -0.64
CA ASN A 163 -14.09 -1.09 -1.52
C ASN A 163 -13.72 -1.76 -2.86
N GLU A 164 -14.64 -2.53 -3.45
CA GLU A 164 -14.36 -3.29 -4.68
C GLU A 164 -14.16 -2.43 -5.92
N ASN A 165 -14.82 -1.28 -5.97
CA ASN A 165 -14.71 -0.34 -7.09
C ASN A 165 -13.62 0.71 -6.88
N ILE A 166 -12.71 0.52 -5.90
CA ILE A 166 -11.61 1.44 -5.65
C ILE A 166 -10.30 0.65 -5.61
N ARG A 167 -9.32 1.12 -6.38
CA ARG A 167 -7.94 0.62 -6.32
C ARG A 167 -6.96 1.79 -6.31
N MET A 168 -5.77 1.55 -5.81
CA MET A 168 -4.68 2.52 -5.85
C MET A 168 -3.51 1.91 -6.62
N GLU A 169 -3.09 2.58 -7.67
CA GLU A 169 -1.98 2.18 -8.53
C GLU A 169 -0.86 3.21 -8.42
N VAL A 170 0.22 2.81 -7.77
CA VAL A 170 1.41 3.63 -7.58
C VAL A 170 2.52 3.05 -8.43
N ARG A 171 2.78 3.67 -9.60
CA ARG A 171 3.91 3.29 -10.46
C ARG A 171 5.21 3.33 -9.67
N GLY A 172 6.06 2.31 -9.85
CA GLY A 172 7.25 2.10 -9.02
C GLY A 172 6.96 1.20 -7.82
N LEU A 173 5.89 1.43 -7.05
CA LEU A 173 5.59 0.65 -5.84
C LEU A 173 4.72 -0.60 -6.10
N GLY A 174 3.52 -0.43 -6.63
CA GLY A 174 2.57 -1.53 -6.81
C GLY A 174 1.10 -1.09 -6.82
N VAL A 175 0.21 -2.07 -6.66
CA VAL A 175 -1.24 -1.88 -6.73
C VAL A 175 -1.91 -2.39 -5.46
N PHE A 176 -2.60 -1.50 -4.75
CA PHE A 176 -3.53 -1.85 -3.66
C PHE A 176 -4.93 -2.02 -4.24
N ARG A 177 -5.58 -3.13 -3.88
CA ARG A 177 -6.94 -3.44 -4.30
C ARG A 177 -7.59 -4.39 -3.32
N SER A 178 -8.89 -4.52 -3.39
CA SER A 178 -9.64 -5.56 -2.73
C SER A 178 -9.60 -6.89 -3.53
N LYS A 179 -9.85 -7.99 -2.81
CA LYS A 179 -10.09 -9.32 -3.38
C LYS A 179 -11.28 -9.92 -2.65
N ARG A 180 -12.36 -10.18 -3.38
CA ARG A 180 -13.48 -11.00 -2.91
C ARG A 180 -13.06 -12.46 -2.79
N ILE A 181 -13.44 -13.08 -1.69
CA ILE A 181 -13.31 -14.51 -1.45
C ILE A 181 -14.73 -15.04 -1.29
N ASN A 182 -15.11 -15.97 -2.15
CA ASN A 182 -16.44 -16.58 -2.16
C ASN A 182 -16.67 -17.39 -0.89
N ALA A 183 -17.95 -17.49 -0.49
CA ALA A 183 -18.36 -18.36 0.60
C ALA A 183 -17.96 -19.82 0.30
N ARG A 184 -17.54 -20.53 1.35
CA ARG A 184 -17.18 -21.95 1.25
C ARG A 184 -17.27 -22.62 2.60
N THR A 185 -17.46 -23.92 2.61
CA THR A 185 -17.36 -24.72 3.83
C THR A 185 -15.90 -25.02 4.13
N GLY A 186 -15.45 -24.63 5.31
CA GLY A 186 -14.13 -24.96 5.87
C GLY A 186 -14.24 -25.99 6.98
N ARG A 187 -13.12 -26.22 7.67
CA ARG A 187 -13.08 -27.01 8.91
C ARG A 187 -12.41 -26.21 10.01
N ASN A 188 -12.90 -26.33 11.23
CA ASN A 188 -12.23 -25.77 12.39
C ASN A 188 -10.87 -26.46 12.57
N PRO A 189 -9.73 -25.73 12.55
CA PRO A 189 -8.41 -26.35 12.66
C PRO A 189 -8.19 -27.11 13.98
N LYS A 190 -8.94 -26.79 15.04
CA LYS A 190 -8.82 -27.45 16.34
C LYS A 190 -9.70 -28.71 16.47
N THR A 191 -10.95 -28.65 15.99
CA THR A 191 -11.94 -29.73 16.20
C THR A 191 -12.21 -30.57 14.95
N GLY A 192 -11.84 -30.09 13.76
CA GLY A 192 -12.11 -30.77 12.49
C GLY A 192 -13.56 -30.64 11.99
N GLU A 193 -14.46 -30.08 12.79
CA GLU A 193 -15.86 -29.87 12.44
C GLU A 193 -16.03 -28.95 11.24
N LYS A 194 -17.06 -29.23 10.42
CA LYS A 194 -17.41 -28.38 9.28
C LYS A 194 -17.90 -27.03 9.78
N THR A 195 -17.44 -25.96 9.15
CA THR A 195 -17.87 -24.59 9.49
C THR A 195 -18.03 -23.80 8.22
N ASP A 196 -19.16 -23.13 8.07
CA ASP A 196 -19.41 -22.29 6.92
C ASP A 196 -18.70 -20.94 7.05
N ILE A 197 -17.87 -20.64 6.05
CA ILE A 197 -17.13 -19.40 5.95
C ILE A 197 -17.88 -18.52 4.97
N LYS A 198 -18.47 -17.42 5.47
CA LYS A 198 -19.15 -16.41 4.66
C LYS A 198 -18.20 -15.77 3.65
N GLU A 199 -18.76 -15.25 2.56
CA GLU A 199 -17.97 -14.43 1.64
C GLU A 199 -17.39 -13.20 2.36
N ALA A 200 -16.22 -12.76 1.92
CA ALA A 200 -15.55 -11.61 2.51
C ALA A 200 -14.61 -10.94 1.52
N VAL A 201 -14.47 -9.62 1.68
CA VAL A 201 -13.55 -8.79 0.90
C VAL A 201 -12.30 -8.52 1.71
N TYR A 202 -11.13 -8.87 1.15
CA TYR A 202 -9.84 -8.68 1.80
C TYR A 202 -8.93 -7.74 1.00
N PRO A 203 -8.12 -6.93 1.68
CA PRO A 203 -7.14 -6.10 1.01
C PRO A 203 -6.01 -6.95 0.44
N ARG A 204 -5.54 -6.56 -0.74
CA ARG A 204 -4.48 -7.21 -1.49
C ARG A 204 -3.53 -6.16 -2.04
N PHE A 205 -2.23 -6.41 -1.87
CA PHE A 205 -1.19 -5.65 -2.53
C PHE A 205 -0.52 -6.51 -3.61
N ARG A 206 -0.35 -5.94 -4.80
CA ARG A 206 0.47 -6.51 -5.88
C ARG A 206 1.67 -5.62 -6.07
N ILE A 207 2.84 -6.10 -5.65
CA ILE A 207 4.11 -5.42 -5.86
C ILE A 207 4.40 -5.23 -7.35
N SER A 208 5.00 -4.09 -7.71
CA SER A 208 5.46 -3.83 -9.07
C SER A 208 6.63 -4.76 -9.45
N LYS A 209 6.87 -4.97 -10.75
CA LYS A 209 8.04 -5.72 -11.20
C LYS A 209 9.37 -5.10 -10.74
N PRO A 210 9.65 -3.79 -10.97
CA PRO A 210 10.94 -3.21 -10.59
C PRO A 210 11.17 -3.26 -9.08
N PHE A 211 10.18 -2.86 -8.28
CA PHE A 211 10.34 -2.85 -6.82
C PHE A 211 10.45 -4.26 -6.23
N ARG A 212 9.90 -5.28 -6.88
CA ARG A 212 10.10 -6.67 -6.41
C ARG A 212 11.55 -7.11 -6.53
N ASP A 213 12.24 -6.67 -7.57
CA ASP A 213 13.63 -7.03 -7.81
C ASP A 213 14.53 -6.26 -6.82
N GLU A 214 14.29 -4.96 -6.63
CA GLU A 214 14.93 -4.12 -5.56
C GLU A 214 14.71 -4.73 -4.16
N LEU A 215 13.47 -5.11 -3.85
CA LEU A 215 13.11 -5.71 -2.56
C LEU A 215 13.79 -7.07 -2.37
N ALA A 216 13.93 -7.88 -3.43
CA ALA A 216 14.62 -9.17 -3.32
C ALA A 216 16.09 -8.98 -2.96
N GLU A 217 16.75 -8.04 -3.60
CA GLU A 217 18.15 -7.72 -3.33
C GLU A 217 18.32 -7.20 -1.90
N ALA A 218 17.50 -6.22 -1.49
CA ALA A 218 17.57 -5.63 -0.15
C ALA A 218 17.36 -6.66 0.96
N LEU A 219 16.31 -7.48 0.85
CA LEU A 219 16.00 -8.49 1.87
C LEU A 219 17.03 -9.63 1.90
N SER A 220 17.72 -9.93 0.79
CA SER A 220 18.78 -10.94 0.78
C SER A 220 20.01 -10.51 1.59
N LYS A 221 20.21 -9.19 1.78
CA LYS A 221 21.32 -8.65 2.58
C LYS A 221 21.05 -8.65 4.08
N ILE A 222 19.78 -8.67 4.48
CA ILE A 222 19.33 -8.57 5.89
C ILE A 222 19.32 -9.95 6.57
N ASP A 223 19.02 -11.00 5.80
CA ASP A 223 19.08 -12.39 6.24
C ASP A 223 20.06 -13.16 5.32
N PRO A 224 21.36 -12.82 5.36
CA PRO A 224 22.38 -13.54 4.63
C PRO A 224 22.66 -14.84 5.38
N GLU A 225 21.98 -15.92 4.97
CA GLU A 225 22.16 -17.32 5.40
C GLU A 225 22.59 -17.61 6.85
#